data_AF-A0A968I6P7-F1
#
_entry.id   AF-A0A968I6P7-F1
#
_cell.length_a   1.000
_cell.length_b   1.000
_cell.length_c   1.000
_cell.angle_alpha   90.00
_cell.angle_beta   90.00
_cell.angle_gamma   90.00
#
_symmetry.space_group_name_H-M   'P 1'
#
loop_
_entity.id
_entity.type
_entity.pdbx_description
1 polymer ?
#
loop_
_entity_poly.entity_id
_entity_poly.type
_entity_poly.pdbx_seq_one_letter_code
_entity_poly.pdbx_strand_id
1 'polypeptide(L)'
;MSMKLIGAVVVLGLSLVACNTNAGVFPVGIPSVVLSVKDSQFGPVTEDVNGTTVTSFKVSGTLEARTQKGSTAGTVVVFKAGTTELLPGPFVEACPVTSANECGPFSSNYSLTFATDPGPLKITSIVVHALNGTPYEVKLAAPVVLR
;
A
#
# COMPACT_ATOMS: atom_id res chain seq x y z
N MET A 1 -7.01 -30.10 13.86
CA MET A 1 -6.66 -29.07 14.87
C MET A 1 -7.11 -27.73 14.31
N SER A 2 -8.21 -27.19 14.82
CA SER A 2 -8.94 -26.08 14.21
C SER A 2 -8.33 -24.76 14.62
N MET A 3 -7.62 -24.11 13.70
CA MET A 3 -6.97 -22.83 13.94
C MET A 3 -7.96 -21.70 13.62
N LYS A 4 -8.55 -21.11 14.66
CA LYS A 4 -9.42 -19.93 14.55
C LYS A 4 -8.54 -18.71 14.29
N LEU A 5 -8.54 -18.17 13.07
CA LEU A 5 -8.00 -16.84 12.79
C LEU A 5 -9.03 -15.79 13.21
N ILE A 6 -8.72 -15.05 14.27
CA ILE A 6 -9.41 -13.82 14.63
C ILE A 6 -8.69 -12.70 13.86
N GLY A 7 -9.20 -12.37 12.68
CA GLY A 7 -8.71 -11.23 11.89
C GLY A 7 -9.14 -9.92 12.54
N ALA A 8 -8.19 -9.21 13.15
CA ALA A 8 -8.40 -7.86 13.65
C ALA A 8 -8.49 -6.88 12.47
N VAL A 9 -9.70 -6.43 12.16
CA VAL A 9 -9.95 -5.34 11.21
C VAL A 9 -9.62 -4.02 11.90
N VAL A 10 -8.41 -3.50 11.69
CA VAL A 10 -8.01 -2.17 12.14
C VAL A 10 -8.27 -1.19 11.01
N VAL A 11 -9.42 -0.52 11.05
CA VAL A 11 -9.74 0.61 10.17
C VAL A 11 -9.12 1.87 10.77
N LEU A 12 -7.89 2.19 10.36
CA LEU A 12 -7.29 3.49 10.63
C LEU A 12 -7.57 4.40 9.43
N GLY A 13 -8.59 5.26 9.57
CA GLY A 13 -8.85 6.32 8.60
C GLY A 13 -7.72 7.35 8.63
N LEU A 14 -6.90 7.37 7.58
CA LEU A 14 -5.75 8.26 7.44
C LEU A 14 -6.02 9.20 6.26
N SER A 15 -6.33 10.47 6.56
CA SER A 15 -6.41 11.52 5.54
C SER A 15 -5.00 11.97 5.14
N LEU A 16 -4.62 11.71 3.89
CA LEU A 16 -3.38 12.23 3.31
C LEU A 16 -3.56 13.70 2.91
N VAL A 17 -3.05 14.60 3.75
CA VAL A 17 -2.78 16.00 3.39
C VAL A 17 -1.28 16.16 3.24
N ALA A 18 -0.75 15.95 2.02
CA ALA A 18 0.65 16.14 1.72
C ALA A 18 0.94 17.65 1.54
N CYS A 19 1.37 18.33 2.61
CA CYS A 19 1.93 19.68 2.50
C CYS A 19 3.47 19.56 2.39
N ASN A 20 3.98 19.27 1.19
CA ASN A 20 5.42 19.31 0.91
C ASN A 20 5.72 20.54 0.05
N THR A 21 6.25 21.61 0.68
CA THR A 21 6.55 22.90 0.02
C THR A 21 8.00 23.02 -0.47
N ASN A 22 8.79 21.95 -0.47
CA ASN A 22 10.24 21.99 -0.75
C ASN A 22 10.65 22.34 -2.20
N ALA A 23 9.72 22.62 -3.11
CA ALA A 23 10.04 22.98 -4.51
C ALA A 23 9.30 24.21 -5.07
N GLY A 24 8.50 24.93 -4.28
CA GLY A 24 7.71 26.07 -4.79
C GLY A 24 6.66 25.71 -5.86
N VAL A 25 6.53 24.43 -6.20
CA VAL A 25 5.51 23.88 -7.09
C VAL A 25 4.50 23.14 -6.21
N PHE A 26 3.27 23.64 -6.13
CA PHE A 26 2.17 22.85 -5.58
C PHE A 26 1.98 21.66 -6.52
N PRO A 27 2.17 20.41 -6.06
CA PRO A 27 1.98 19.26 -6.93
C PRO A 27 0.49 19.16 -7.28
N VAL A 28 0.14 19.61 -8.48
CA VAL A 28 -1.23 19.54 -8.99
C VAL A 28 -1.52 18.10 -9.36
N GLY A 29 -2.55 17.48 -8.76
CA GLY A 29 -2.95 16.12 -9.12
C GLY A 29 -2.24 15.01 -8.34
N ILE A 30 -1.98 15.19 -7.05
CA ILE A 30 -1.70 14.05 -6.16
C ILE A 30 -3.01 13.69 -5.46
N PRO A 31 -3.51 12.44 -5.56
CA PRO A 31 -4.73 12.06 -4.90
C PRO A 31 -4.52 11.95 -3.38
N SER A 32 -5.54 12.35 -2.62
CA SER A 32 -5.67 11.98 -1.22
C SER A 32 -6.28 10.58 -1.15
N VAL A 33 -5.52 9.64 -0.59
CA VAL A 33 -5.93 8.22 -0.50
C VAL A 33 -6.02 7.75 0.94
N VAL A 34 -6.80 6.72 1.20
CA VAL A 34 -6.81 5.93 2.43
C VAL A 34 -6.36 4.53 2.06
N LEU A 35 -5.36 4.01 2.75
CA LEU A 35 -4.80 2.69 2.50
C LEU A 35 -5.26 1.70 3.56
N SER A 36 -5.57 0.48 3.17
CA SER A 36 -5.85 -0.62 4.08
C SER A 36 -5.31 -1.94 3.56
N VAL A 37 -5.02 -2.87 4.48
CA VAL A 37 -4.55 -4.22 4.16
C VAL A 37 -5.63 -5.20 4.55
N LYS A 38 -5.94 -6.12 3.64
CA LYS A 38 -6.83 -7.26 3.85
C LYS A 38 -6.09 -8.56 3.61
N ASP A 39 -6.63 -9.64 4.17
CA ASP A 39 -6.18 -11.00 3.93
C ASP A 39 -4.67 -11.18 4.15
N SER A 40 -4.09 -10.43 5.11
CA SER A 40 -2.67 -10.53 5.41
C SER A 40 -2.35 -11.92 5.95
N GLN A 41 -1.36 -12.55 5.34
CA GLN A 41 -0.83 -13.86 5.71
C GLN A 41 0.67 -13.74 5.88
N PHE A 42 1.16 -14.37 6.93
CA PHE A 42 2.57 -14.53 7.20
C PHE A 42 2.84 -15.95 7.68
N GLY A 43 3.88 -16.57 7.14
CA GLY A 43 4.37 -17.83 7.65
C GLY A 43 5.59 -18.35 6.92
N PRO A 44 6.26 -19.36 7.49
CA PRO A 44 7.28 -20.10 6.78
C PRO A 44 6.64 -20.88 5.62
N VAL A 45 7.34 -20.92 4.50
CA VAL A 45 7.00 -21.73 3.32
C VAL A 45 8.21 -22.59 3.01
N THR A 46 7.98 -23.89 2.96
CA THR A 46 9.01 -24.88 2.62
C THR A 46 8.77 -25.38 1.21
N GLU A 47 9.76 -25.23 0.35
CA GLU A 47 9.72 -25.68 -1.04
C GLU A 47 10.93 -26.57 -1.32
N ASP A 48 10.72 -27.65 -2.08
CA ASP A 48 11.83 -28.46 -2.59
C ASP A 48 12.29 -27.88 -3.93
N VAL A 49 13.48 -27.31 -3.93
CA VAL A 49 14.14 -26.78 -5.14
C VAL A 49 15.25 -27.75 -5.52
N ASN A 50 15.05 -28.51 -6.59
CA ASN A 50 16.00 -29.52 -7.08
C ASN A 50 16.45 -30.54 -6.01
N GLY A 51 15.51 -31.03 -5.19
CA GLY A 51 15.79 -32.00 -4.13
C GLY A 51 16.47 -31.41 -2.89
N THR A 52 16.58 -30.09 -2.81
CA THR A 52 16.98 -29.38 -1.59
C THR A 52 15.77 -28.69 -0.99
N THR A 53 15.47 -29.02 0.26
CA THR A 53 14.42 -28.36 1.02
C THR A 53 14.88 -26.97 1.43
N VAL A 54 14.19 -25.95 0.94
CA VAL A 54 14.45 -24.54 1.27
C VAL A 54 13.27 -24.01 2.06
N THR A 55 13.54 -23.50 3.26
CA THR A 55 12.56 -22.76 4.06
C THR A 55 12.74 -21.27 3.84
N SER A 56 11.67 -20.61 3.44
CA SER A 56 11.57 -19.16 3.30
C SER A 56 10.41 -18.63 4.15
N PHE A 57 10.26 -17.32 4.23
CA PHE A 57 9.12 -16.66 4.86
C PHE A 57 8.34 -15.89 3.82
N LYS A 58 7.04 -16.14 3.74
CA LYS A 58 6.14 -15.45 2.82
C LYS A 58 5.26 -14.47 3.57
N VAL A 59 5.18 -13.25 3.05
CA VAL A 59 4.24 -12.21 3.49
C VAL A 59 3.37 -11.86 2.30
N SER A 60 2.05 -12.04 2.41
CA SER A 60 1.13 -11.75 1.32
C SER A 60 -0.17 -11.16 1.82
N GLY A 61 -0.88 -10.46 0.96
CA GLY A 61 -2.22 -9.96 1.26
C GLY A 61 -2.73 -9.07 0.13
N THR A 62 -3.81 -8.37 0.41
CA THR A 62 -4.46 -7.44 -0.51
C THR A 62 -4.32 -6.03 0.03
N LEU A 63 -3.71 -5.14 -0.74
CA LEU A 63 -3.63 -3.73 -0.43
C LEU A 63 -4.77 -3.00 -1.15
N GLU A 64 -5.63 -2.33 -0.40
CA GLU A 64 -6.70 -1.48 -0.94
C GLU A 64 -6.35 -0.01 -0.77
N ALA A 65 -6.60 0.78 -1.81
CA ALA A 65 -6.62 2.23 -1.74
C ALA A 65 -8.02 2.75 -2.02
N ARG A 66 -8.45 3.75 -1.25
CA ARG A 66 -9.68 4.51 -1.49
C ARG A 66 -9.32 5.96 -1.67
N THR A 67 -9.81 6.59 -2.71
CA THR A 67 -9.63 8.04 -2.89
C THR A 67 -10.65 8.79 -2.07
N GLN A 68 -10.18 9.78 -1.32
CA GLN A 68 -11.06 10.64 -0.54
C GLN A 68 -11.90 11.52 -1.45
N LYS A 69 -13.12 11.82 -1.02
CA LYS A 69 -14.02 12.75 -1.72
C LYS A 69 -13.33 14.09 -1.97
N GLY A 70 -13.45 14.61 -3.19
CA GLY A 70 -12.81 15.86 -3.63
C GLY A 70 -11.33 15.71 -4.01
N SER A 71 -10.79 14.49 -3.97
CA SER A 71 -9.43 14.22 -4.40
C SER A 71 -9.25 14.40 -5.90
N THR A 72 -8.14 15.02 -6.28
CA THR A 72 -7.70 15.14 -7.67
C THR A 72 -7.24 13.80 -8.23
N ALA A 73 -7.18 13.67 -9.55
CA ALA A 73 -6.60 12.51 -10.24
C ALA A 73 -5.08 12.46 -10.03
N GLY A 74 -4.52 11.25 -10.01
CA GLY A 74 -3.09 10.95 -10.05
C GLY A 74 -2.87 9.47 -9.71
N THR A 75 -1.73 8.89 -10.10
CA THR A 75 -1.56 7.43 -10.05
C THR A 75 -0.59 7.03 -8.95
N VAL A 76 -1.03 6.22 -7.97
CA VAL A 76 -0.12 5.54 -7.04
C VAL A 76 0.54 4.39 -7.77
N VAL A 77 1.85 4.44 -7.97
CA VAL A 77 2.58 3.46 -8.77
C VAL A 77 3.44 2.51 -7.93
N VAL A 78 3.89 2.96 -6.75
CA VAL A 78 4.76 2.18 -5.86
C VAL A 78 4.38 2.40 -4.40
N PHE A 79 4.39 1.33 -3.61
CA PHE A 79 4.42 1.43 -2.14
C PHE A 79 5.81 1.06 -1.63
N LYS A 80 6.36 1.88 -0.74
CA LYS A 80 7.68 1.64 -0.14
C LYS A 80 7.52 1.08 1.27
N ALA A 81 7.93 -0.18 1.45
CA ALA A 81 8.00 -0.87 2.72
C ALA A 81 9.47 -1.05 3.15
N GLY A 82 10.01 -0.06 3.86
CA GLY A 82 11.45 0.00 4.14
C GLY A 82 12.26 0.23 2.85
N THR A 83 13.19 -0.67 2.55
CA THR A 83 13.96 -0.68 1.28
C THR A 83 13.27 -1.47 0.18
N THR A 84 12.13 -2.10 0.46
CA THR A 84 11.40 -2.94 -0.50
C THR A 84 10.33 -2.11 -1.19
N GLU A 85 10.27 -2.19 -2.51
CA GLU A 85 9.21 -1.60 -3.33
C GLU A 85 8.18 -2.66 -3.73
N LEU A 86 6.90 -2.33 -3.56
CA LEU A 86 5.78 -3.14 -4.03
C LEU A 86 5.26 -2.56 -5.34
N LEU A 87 5.29 -3.37 -6.40
CA LEU A 87 4.87 -3.01 -7.76
C LEU A 87 3.70 -3.90 -8.24
N PRO A 88 2.73 -3.37 -9.01
CA PRO A 88 2.25 -1.99 -9.05
C PRO A 88 1.16 -1.74 -7.99
N GLY A 89 1.16 -0.55 -7.42
CA GLY A 89 0.08 -0.12 -6.55
C GLY A 89 -1.27 0.02 -7.29
N PRO A 90 -2.38 0.21 -6.58
CA PRO A 90 -3.65 0.49 -7.19
C PRO A 90 -3.61 1.79 -7.98
N PHE A 91 -4.08 1.74 -9.22
CA PHE A 91 -4.36 2.93 -10.02
C PHE A 91 -5.53 3.65 -9.36
N VAL A 92 -5.30 4.84 -8.82
CA VAL A 92 -6.33 5.60 -8.12
C VAL A 92 -6.86 6.70 -9.02
N GLU A 93 -8.17 6.72 -9.25
CA GLU A 93 -8.81 7.75 -10.05
C GLU A 93 -9.16 8.98 -9.21
N ALA A 94 -9.48 10.11 -9.85
CA ALA A 94 -10.06 11.24 -9.13
C ALA A 94 -11.35 10.82 -8.41
N CYS A 95 -11.64 11.44 -7.27
CA CYS A 95 -12.92 11.29 -6.62
C CYS A 95 -13.64 12.63 -6.56
N PRO A 96 -14.67 12.85 -7.40
CA PRO A 96 -15.39 14.12 -7.47
C PRO A 96 -15.95 14.57 -6.11
N VAL A 97 -16.06 15.89 -5.92
CA VAL A 97 -16.76 16.46 -4.75
C VAL A 97 -18.26 16.14 -4.74
N THR A 98 -18.81 15.73 -5.88
CA THR A 98 -20.19 15.27 -6.01
C THR A 98 -20.36 13.81 -5.57
N SER A 99 -19.27 13.07 -5.35
CA SER A 99 -19.35 11.70 -4.84
C SER A 99 -19.98 11.68 -3.45
N ALA A 100 -20.92 10.74 -3.26
CA ALA A 100 -21.55 10.52 -1.96
C ALA A 100 -20.56 9.93 -0.94
N ASN A 101 -19.61 9.12 -1.40
CA ASN A 101 -18.63 8.40 -0.59
C ASN A 101 -17.22 8.49 -1.21
N GLU A 102 -16.23 7.93 -0.51
CA GLU A 102 -14.89 7.67 -1.07
C GLU A 102 -14.97 6.77 -2.31
N CYS A 103 -14.06 6.99 -3.27
CA CYS A 103 -14.01 6.25 -4.52
C CYS A 103 -13.06 5.04 -4.41
N GLY A 104 -13.46 3.89 -4.95
CA GLY A 104 -12.74 2.62 -4.81
C GLY A 104 -13.57 1.55 -4.05
N PRO A 105 -12.93 0.48 -3.52
CA PRO A 105 -11.49 0.31 -3.37
C PRO A 105 -10.81 -0.07 -4.69
N PHE A 106 -9.59 0.41 -4.85
CA PHE A 106 -8.66 -0.07 -5.84
C PHE A 106 -7.72 -1.05 -5.14
N SER A 107 -7.73 -2.32 -5.57
CA SER A 107 -7.06 -3.40 -4.83
C SER A 107 -5.92 -4.01 -5.65
N SER A 108 -4.81 -4.32 -4.98
CA SER A 108 -3.67 -5.02 -5.57
C SER A 108 -3.15 -6.07 -4.60
N ASN A 109 -2.90 -7.28 -5.09
CA ASN A 109 -2.32 -8.35 -4.29
C ASN A 109 -0.80 -8.14 -4.20
N TYR A 110 -0.25 -8.30 -3.00
CA TYR A 110 1.20 -8.33 -2.81
C TYR A 110 1.63 -9.70 -2.28
N SER A 111 2.82 -10.12 -2.67
CA SER A 111 3.45 -11.35 -2.21
C SER A 111 4.95 -11.14 -2.17
N LEU A 112 5.53 -11.16 -0.98
CA LEU A 112 6.95 -11.01 -0.71
C LEU A 112 7.49 -12.32 -0.13
N THR A 113 8.68 -12.71 -0.59
CA THR A 113 9.40 -13.89 -0.07
C THR A 113 10.74 -13.45 0.50
N PHE A 114 11.06 -13.93 1.69
CA PHE A 114 12.28 -13.61 2.42
C PHE A 114 13.03 -14.88 2.82
N ALA A 115 14.36 -14.87 2.74
CA ALA A 115 15.18 -16.00 3.17
C ALA A 115 15.16 -16.21 4.69
N THR A 116 14.95 -15.14 5.46
CA THR A 116 14.81 -15.14 6.92
C THR A 116 13.58 -14.34 7.32
N ASP A 117 13.13 -14.47 8.56
CA ASP A 117 12.03 -13.65 9.08
C ASP A 117 12.38 -12.15 8.91
N PRO A 118 11.59 -11.38 8.12
CA PRO A 118 11.89 -9.96 7.87
C PRO A 118 11.53 -9.03 9.04
N GLY A 119 10.95 -9.54 10.13
CA GLY A 119 10.35 -8.73 11.18
C GLY A 119 9.09 -7.97 10.70
N PRO A 120 8.71 -6.88 11.41
CA PRO A 120 7.58 -6.04 11.04
C PRO A 120 7.80 -5.33 9.71
N LEU A 121 6.79 -5.36 8.84
CA LEU A 121 6.83 -4.71 7.53
C LEU A 121 5.78 -3.61 7.47
N LYS A 122 6.21 -2.40 7.13
CA LYS A 122 5.35 -1.22 7.12
C LYS A 122 5.59 -0.39 5.87
N ILE A 123 4.52 -0.06 5.16
CA ILE A 123 4.57 0.97 4.12
C ILE A 123 4.71 2.32 4.81
N THR A 124 5.71 3.10 4.40
CA THR A 124 6.01 4.42 5.00
C THR A 124 5.89 5.57 4.01
N SER A 125 6.00 5.28 2.72
CA SER A 125 5.77 6.24 1.65
C SER A 125 5.20 5.57 0.40
N ILE A 126 4.67 6.39 -0.48
CA ILE A 126 4.17 5.99 -1.80
C ILE A 126 4.80 6.86 -2.87
N VAL A 127 4.99 6.32 -4.06
CA VAL A 127 5.34 7.10 -5.25
C VAL A 127 4.08 7.32 -6.07
N VAL A 128 3.79 8.58 -6.35
CA VAL A 128 2.62 9.01 -7.11
C VAL A 128 3.08 9.72 -8.38
N HIS A 129 2.52 9.35 -9.53
CA HIS A 129 2.61 10.16 -10.73
C HIS A 129 1.47 11.18 -10.72
N ALA A 130 1.83 12.46 -10.58
CA ALA A 130 0.86 13.53 -10.66
C ALA A 130 0.34 13.70 -12.11
N LEU A 131 -0.70 14.52 -12.29
CA LEU A 131 -1.30 14.78 -13.61
C LEU A 131 -0.31 15.34 -14.64
N ASN A 132 0.76 16.00 -14.18
CA ASN A 132 1.84 16.51 -15.03
C ASN A 132 2.90 15.43 -15.39
N GLY A 133 2.67 14.17 -15.04
CA GLY A 133 3.59 13.04 -15.27
C GLY A 133 4.81 13.02 -14.35
N THR A 134 4.95 13.97 -13.43
CA THR A 134 6.09 14.01 -12.51
C THR A 134 5.87 13.04 -11.34
N PRO A 135 6.85 12.19 -11.00
CA PRO A 135 6.78 11.34 -9.83
C PRO A 135 7.05 12.16 -8.55
N TYR A 136 6.23 11.94 -7.53
CA TYR A 136 6.40 12.48 -6.19
C TYR A 136 6.39 11.36 -5.17
N GLU A 137 7.37 11.37 -4.28
CA GLU A 137 7.31 10.53 -3.09
C GLU A 137 6.52 11.23 -1.99
N VAL A 138 5.44 10.60 -1.55
CA VAL A 138 4.57 11.08 -0.48
C VAL A 138 4.79 10.21 0.74
N LYS A 139 5.32 10.80 1.81
CA LYS A 139 5.44 10.13 3.11
C LYS A 139 4.05 10.01 3.75
N LEU A 140 3.75 8.82 4.28
CA LEU A 140 2.52 8.60 5.01
C LEU A 140 2.61 9.22 6.39
N ALA A 141 1.52 9.84 6.84
CA ALA A 141 1.42 10.39 8.19
C ALA A 141 1.53 9.30 9.28
N ALA A 142 1.04 8.10 8.97
CA ALA A 142 1.24 6.89 9.77
C ALA A 142 1.58 5.71 8.84
N PRO A 143 2.51 4.83 9.26
CA PRO A 143 2.84 3.65 8.45
C PRO A 143 1.69 2.66 8.36
N VAL A 144 1.49 2.05 7.19
CA VAL A 144 0.53 0.95 7.00
C VAL A 144 1.23 -0.38 7.25
N VAL A 145 0.77 -1.11 8.26
CA VAL A 145 1.38 -2.39 8.66
C VAL A 145 0.94 -3.49 7.69
N LEU A 146 1.91 -4.11 7.01
CA LEU A 146 1.72 -5.34 6.25
C LEU A 146 1.83 -6.56 7.16
N ARG A 147 2.71 -6.45 8.16
CA ARG A 147 3.00 -7.43 9.20
C ARG A 147 3.53 -6.76 10.46
#